data_AF-A0A553BQQ3-F1
#
_entry.id   AF-A0A553BQQ3-F1
#
_cell.length_a   1.000
_cell.length_b   1.000
_cell.length_c   1.000
_cell.angle_alpha   90.00
_cell.angle_beta   90.00
_cell.angle_gamma   90.00
#
_symmetry.space_group_name_H-M   'P 1'
#
loop_
_entity.id
_entity.type
_entity.pdbx_description
1 polymer ?
#
loop_
_entity_poly.entity_id
_entity_poly.type
_entity_poly.pdbx_seq_one_letter_code
_entity_poly.pdbx_strand_id
1 'polypeptide(L)'
;MKRFIIVLLFLSITTASYSQDMDGNIRMEELPGVVIKSAGKDFSIYLPDKNPDKDVRALEEQFIAYDLGKDYEGYETYLVVMETSKGSLSATYNENGKLTSVVENYKNVRLPSSVIYSVYKAFPGWKIVNDKYLYSQKEGDVIKKEYNLRIKKDKEIRKLVVNANGDIVKGI
;
A
#
# COMPACT_ATOMS: atom_id res chain seq x y z
N MET A 1 -36.36 31.33 -38.42
CA MET A 1 -36.47 31.38 -36.95
C MET A 1 -36.43 30.00 -36.29
N LYS A 2 -37.33 29.06 -36.64
CA LYS A 2 -37.34 27.70 -36.02
C LYS A 2 -36.03 26.91 -36.15
N ARG A 3 -35.35 26.99 -37.30
CA ARG A 3 -34.09 26.26 -37.55
C ARG A 3 -32.88 26.84 -36.78
N PHE A 4 -32.91 28.14 -36.46
CA PHE A 4 -31.85 28.78 -35.67
C PHE A 4 -31.92 28.39 -34.20
N ILE A 5 -33.14 28.26 -33.66
CA ILE A 5 -33.36 27.84 -32.26
C ILE A 5 -32.85 26.42 -32.03
N ILE A 6 -33.03 25.52 -33.00
CA ILE A 6 -32.56 24.13 -32.90
C ILE A 6 -31.03 24.06 -32.85
N VAL A 7 -30.34 24.86 -33.67
CA VAL A 7 -28.86 24.90 -33.68
C VAL A 7 -28.32 25.46 -32.36
N LEU A 8 -28.95 26.49 -31.81
CA LEU A 8 -28.56 27.07 -30.52
C LEU A 8 -28.70 26.06 -29.36
N LEU A 9 -29.72 25.19 -29.43
CA LEU A 9 -30.03 24.20 -28.39
C LEU A 9 -29.04 23.02 -28.36
N PHE A 10 -28.44 22.68 -29.50
CA PHE A 10 -27.36 21.69 -29.57
C PHE A 10 -26.00 22.27 -29.16
N LEU A 11 -25.77 23.58 -29.34
CA LEU A 11 -24.52 24.23 -28.95
C LEU A 11 -24.35 24.35 -27.42
N SER A 12 -25.46 24.40 -26.67
CA SER A 12 -25.43 24.39 -25.20
C SER A 12 -25.12 23.02 -24.57
N ILE A 13 -25.22 21.92 -25.34
CA ILE A 13 -24.95 20.57 -24.82
C ILE A 13 -23.45 20.26 -24.82
N THR A 14 -22.64 20.92 -25.66
CA THR A 14 -21.20 20.67 -25.74
C THR A 14 -20.38 21.32 -24.62
N THR A 15 -20.94 22.25 -23.85
CA THR A 15 -20.23 22.91 -22.74
C THR A 15 -20.28 22.10 -21.43
N ALA A 16 -21.06 21.02 -21.36
CA ALA A 16 -21.13 20.16 -20.18
C ALA A 16 -19.98 19.13 -20.08
N SER A 17 -19.09 19.05 -21.08
CA SER A 17 -18.01 18.06 -21.13
C SER A 17 -16.75 18.42 -20.32
N TYR A 18 -16.73 19.56 -19.61
CA TYR A 18 -15.60 19.99 -18.78
C TYR A 18 -15.87 19.94 -17.26
N SER A 19 -16.72 19.02 -16.81
CA SER A 19 -16.80 18.67 -15.37
C SER A 19 -16.19 17.30 -15.11
N GLN A 20 -14.98 17.07 -15.62
CA GLN A 20 -14.11 16.11 -14.99
C GLN A 20 -13.38 16.88 -13.90
N ASP A 21 -13.80 16.69 -12.64
CA ASP A 21 -12.96 16.95 -11.48
C ASP A 21 -11.75 16.03 -11.59
N MET A 22 -10.78 16.44 -12.42
CA MET A 22 -9.40 16.11 -12.15
C MET A 22 -9.01 16.98 -10.97
N ASP A 23 -9.37 16.51 -9.77
CA ASP A 23 -8.68 16.92 -8.55
C ASP A 23 -7.26 16.35 -8.63
N GLY A 24 -6.48 16.95 -9.53
CA GLY A 24 -5.04 16.86 -9.65
C GLY A 24 -4.35 17.68 -8.58
N ASN A 25 -5.06 18.05 -7.50
CA ASN A 25 -4.40 18.22 -6.23
C ASN A 25 -3.92 16.84 -5.80
N ILE A 26 -2.66 16.55 -6.13
CA ILE A 26 -1.81 15.91 -5.13
C ILE A 26 -1.91 16.84 -3.93
N ARG A 27 -2.87 16.56 -3.03
CA ARG A 27 -2.80 17.05 -1.67
C ARG A 27 -1.46 16.52 -1.19
N MET A 28 -0.45 17.38 -1.20
CA MET A 28 0.67 17.24 -0.31
C MET A 28 0.05 17.35 1.08
N GLU A 29 -0.52 16.25 1.54
CA GLU A 29 -0.80 16.03 2.93
C GLU A 29 0.56 16.19 3.57
N GLU A 30 0.79 17.36 4.15
CA GLU A 30 1.98 17.68 4.91
C GLU A 30 2.17 16.50 5.83
N LEU A 31 3.23 15.72 5.58
CA LEU A 31 3.59 14.61 6.45
C LEU A 31 3.59 15.21 7.86
N PRO A 32 2.80 14.67 8.81
CA PRO A 32 2.78 15.23 10.15
C PRO A 32 4.23 15.33 10.59
N GLY A 33 4.66 16.55 10.90
CA GLY A 33 6.08 16.86 11.11
C GLY A 33 6.67 15.82 12.03
N VAL A 34 7.56 14.98 11.49
CA VAL A 34 8.24 13.96 12.28
C VAL A 34 9.08 14.72 13.29
N VAL A 35 8.63 14.74 14.54
CA VAL A 35 9.44 15.25 15.63
C VAL A 35 10.60 14.29 15.77
N ILE A 36 11.72 14.61 15.12
CA ILE A 36 12.99 13.93 15.38
C ILE A 36 13.44 14.40 16.76
N LYS A 37 12.86 13.79 17.81
CA LYS A 37 13.56 13.71 19.10
C LYS A 37 14.78 12.87 18.78
N SER A 38 15.97 13.49 18.78
CA SER A 38 17.27 12.86 18.45
C SER A 38 17.27 11.35 18.71
N ALA A 39 17.09 10.55 17.65
CA ALA A 39 17.05 9.11 17.79
C ALA A 39 18.48 8.65 18.08
N GLY A 40 18.77 8.38 19.36
CA GLY A 40 19.90 7.52 19.70
C GLY A 40 19.70 6.13 19.09
N LYS A 41 20.75 5.29 19.12
CA LYS A 41 20.75 3.90 18.60
C LYS A 41 19.64 2.98 19.17
N ASP A 42 18.93 3.46 20.18
CA ASP A 42 17.97 2.71 20.99
C ASP A 42 16.52 2.90 20.56
N PHE A 43 16.22 3.69 19.52
CA PHE A 43 14.87 3.84 18.97
C PHE A 43 14.77 3.28 17.55
N SER A 44 13.79 2.41 17.33
CA SER A 44 13.36 2.01 16.00
C SER A 44 11.95 2.52 15.76
N ILE A 45 11.74 3.19 14.65
CA ILE A 45 10.45 3.79 14.27
C ILE A 45 9.78 2.86 13.27
N TYR A 46 8.50 2.54 13.47
CA TYR A 46 7.70 1.88 12.44
C TYR A 46 7.43 2.84 11.28
N LEU A 47 7.66 2.39 10.06
CA LEU A 47 7.42 3.17 8.84
C LEU A 47 6.18 2.60 8.12
N PRO A 48 4.97 3.18 8.32
CA PRO A 48 3.77 2.69 7.65
C PRO A 48 3.83 2.95 6.14
N ASP A 49 3.19 2.08 5.36
CA ASP A 49 3.05 2.29 3.92
C ASP A 49 1.89 3.24 3.61
N LYS A 50 2.05 4.13 2.62
CA LYS A 50 0.91 4.81 1.98
C LYS A 50 0.23 3.86 0.98
N ASN A 51 -0.16 2.67 1.45
CA ASN A 51 -0.70 1.62 0.60
C ASN A 51 -2.04 2.07 0.01
N PRO A 52 -2.36 1.81 -1.27
CA PRO A 52 -3.64 2.18 -1.85
C PRO A 52 -4.82 1.37 -1.28
N ASP A 53 -4.58 0.21 -0.68
CA ASP A 53 -5.61 -0.58 -0.01
C ASP A 53 -5.95 -0.03 1.39
N LYS A 54 -7.24 0.15 1.65
CA LYS A 54 -7.73 0.69 2.93
C LYS A 54 -7.62 -0.30 4.07
N ASP A 55 -7.72 -1.61 3.81
CA ASP A 55 -7.67 -2.66 4.82
C ASP A 55 -6.24 -2.82 5.33
N VAL A 56 -5.24 -2.60 4.45
CA VAL A 56 -3.83 -2.49 4.84
C VAL A 56 -3.66 -1.30 5.79
N ARG A 57 -4.01 -0.08 5.33
CA ARG A 57 -3.85 1.13 6.15
C ARG A 57 -4.58 1.07 7.49
N ALA A 58 -5.78 0.49 7.53
CA ALA A 58 -6.53 0.35 8.77
C ALA A 58 -5.79 -0.53 9.81
N LEU A 59 -5.12 -1.60 9.37
CA LEU A 59 -4.32 -2.45 10.26
C LEU A 59 -3.05 -1.73 10.73
N GLU A 60 -2.39 -1.00 9.83
CA GLU A 60 -1.22 -0.17 10.16
C GLU A 60 -1.58 0.94 11.17
N GLU A 61 -2.70 1.63 10.97
CA GLU A 61 -3.24 2.64 11.89
C GLU A 61 -3.58 2.05 13.25
N GLN A 62 -4.20 0.86 13.29
CA GLN A 62 -4.47 0.15 14.53
C GLN A 62 -3.17 -0.22 15.26
N PHE A 63 -2.14 -0.63 14.54
CA PHE A 63 -0.84 -0.92 15.12
C PHE A 63 -0.14 0.34 15.66
N ILE A 64 -0.20 1.47 14.94
CA ILE A 64 0.36 2.75 15.40
C ILE A 64 -0.33 3.24 16.68
N ALA A 65 -1.64 3.04 16.78
CA ALA A 65 -2.42 3.43 17.95
C ALA A 65 -2.28 2.45 19.13
N TYR A 66 -1.60 1.32 18.94
CA TYR A 66 -1.47 0.28 19.95
C TYR A 66 -0.49 0.72 21.04
N ASP A 67 -1.01 0.87 22.27
CA ASP A 67 -0.18 1.01 23.45
C ASP A 67 0.19 -0.37 23.97
N LEU A 68 1.50 -0.61 24.05
CA LEU A 68 2.07 -1.87 24.51
C LEU A 68 1.90 -2.06 26.03
N GLY A 69 1.68 -1.00 26.80
CA GLY A 69 1.56 -1.07 28.26
C GLY A 69 2.90 -1.32 28.94
N LYS A 70 2.92 -2.07 30.05
CA LYS A 70 4.15 -2.44 30.81
C LYS A 70 4.26 -3.93 31.13
N ASP A 71 3.31 -4.74 30.65
CA ASP A 71 3.21 -6.16 31.01
C ASP A 71 4.25 -7.05 30.31
N TYR A 72 5.21 -6.45 29.59
CA TYR A 72 6.29 -7.12 28.87
C TYR A 72 7.63 -7.14 29.62
N GLU A 73 7.72 -6.49 30.78
CA GLU A 73 8.94 -6.47 31.60
C GLU A 73 9.33 -7.91 32.04
N GLY A 74 10.55 -8.33 31.71
CA GLY A 74 11.10 -9.66 32.08
C GLY A 74 11.26 -10.66 30.92
N TYR A 75 10.87 -10.30 29.69
CA TYR A 75 11.10 -11.12 28.49
C TYR A 75 12.23 -10.55 27.63
N GLU A 76 13.11 -11.42 27.11
CA GLU A 76 14.19 -11.02 26.17
C GLU A 76 13.64 -10.47 24.84
N THR A 77 12.49 -10.98 24.42
CA THR A 77 11.81 -10.60 23.17
C THR A 77 10.32 -10.85 23.33
N TYR A 78 9.49 -9.97 22.78
CA TYR A 78 8.06 -10.16 22.74
C TYR A 78 7.47 -9.75 21.39
N LEU A 79 6.31 -10.34 21.08
CA LEU A 79 5.67 -10.29 19.78
C LEU A 79 4.26 -9.73 19.90
N VAL A 80 3.98 -8.65 19.16
CA VAL A 80 2.63 -8.16 18.94
C VAL A 80 2.15 -8.70 17.59
N VAL A 81 0.99 -9.35 17.57
CA VAL A 81 0.38 -9.88 16.35
C VAL A 81 -1.02 -9.32 16.21
N MET A 82 -1.31 -8.73 15.05
CA MET A 82 -2.65 -8.32 14.67
C MET A 82 -3.07 -9.09 13.42
N GLU A 83 -4.26 -9.67 13.45
CA GLU A 83 -4.78 -10.47 12.34
C GLU A 83 -6.18 -10.01 11.93
N THR A 84 -6.41 -10.05 10.63
CA THR A 84 -7.71 -9.84 9.99
C THR A 84 -7.95 -10.96 9.00
N SER A 85 -9.15 -11.02 8.42
CA SER A 85 -9.44 -11.95 7.32
C SER A 85 -8.61 -11.67 6.06
N LYS A 86 -8.05 -10.46 5.93
CA LYS A 86 -7.32 -9.98 4.75
C LYS A 86 -5.81 -10.06 4.89
N GLY A 87 -5.29 -10.05 6.11
CA GLY A 87 -3.86 -10.08 6.37
C GLY A 87 -3.48 -10.02 7.83
N SER A 88 -2.19 -9.99 8.09
CA SER A 88 -1.62 -9.89 9.42
C SER A 88 -0.43 -8.94 9.45
N LEU A 89 -0.21 -8.36 10.62
CA LEU A 89 0.95 -7.56 10.99
C LEU A 89 1.55 -8.18 12.25
N SER A 90 2.85 -8.43 12.23
CA SER A 90 3.60 -8.97 13.35
C SER A 90 4.78 -8.06 13.65
N ALA A 91 4.87 -7.59 14.89
CA ALA A 91 5.92 -6.69 15.35
C ALA A 91 6.69 -7.33 16.50
N THR A 92 8.00 -7.44 16.34
CA THR A 92 8.90 -7.98 17.37
C THR A 92 9.61 -6.85 18.06
N TYR A 93 9.67 -6.92 19.37
CA TYR A 93 10.36 -5.97 20.22
C TYR A 93 11.37 -6.68 21.11
N ASN A 94 12.44 -5.99 21.49
CA ASN A 94 13.40 -6.51 22.47
C ASN A 94 13.00 -6.17 23.91
N GLU A 95 13.75 -6.71 24.88
CA GLU A 95 13.58 -6.47 26.32
C GLU A 95 13.45 -5.00 26.75
N ASN A 96 14.02 -4.06 25.97
CA ASN A 96 14.05 -2.63 26.29
C ASN A 96 12.85 -1.85 25.73
N GLY A 97 11.88 -2.54 25.11
CA GLY A 97 10.77 -1.84 24.46
C GLY A 97 11.03 -1.46 23.01
N LYS A 98 12.21 -1.77 22.44
CA LYS A 98 12.59 -1.31 21.10
C LYS A 98 12.04 -2.25 20.03
N LEU A 99 11.34 -1.68 19.05
CA LEU A 99 10.84 -2.39 17.87
C LEU A 99 12.01 -2.91 17.01
N THR A 100 12.22 -4.22 16.91
CA THR A 100 13.34 -4.79 16.14
C THR A 100 12.93 -5.18 14.72
N SER A 101 11.68 -5.60 14.52
CA SER A 101 11.18 -5.94 13.19
C SER A 101 9.67 -5.84 13.09
N VAL A 102 9.20 -5.60 11.86
CA VAL A 102 7.80 -5.68 11.48
C VAL A 102 7.68 -6.54 10.23
N VAL A 103 6.71 -7.44 10.19
CA VAL A 103 6.39 -8.27 9.04
C VAL A 103 4.90 -8.22 8.80
N GLU A 104 4.52 -7.88 7.57
CA GLU A 104 3.12 -7.80 7.18
C GLU A 104 2.83 -8.66 5.95
N ASN A 105 1.66 -9.27 5.95
CA ASN A 105 1.22 -10.18 4.92
C ASN A 105 -0.26 -9.94 4.62
N TYR A 106 -0.58 -9.49 3.41
CA TYR A 106 -1.96 -9.27 2.99
C TYR A 106 -2.26 -10.01 1.71
N LYS A 107 -3.54 -10.31 1.47
CA LYS A 107 -4.01 -11.04 0.29
C LYS A 107 -5.09 -10.25 -0.44
N ASN A 108 -5.01 -10.24 -1.77
CA ASN A 108 -5.99 -9.59 -2.65
C ASN A 108 -6.18 -8.11 -2.31
N VAL A 109 -5.07 -7.39 -2.17
CA VAL A 109 -5.07 -5.96 -1.90
C VAL A 109 -5.23 -5.16 -3.20
N ARG A 110 -5.74 -3.95 -3.08
CA ARG A 110 -5.67 -2.96 -4.14
C ARG A 110 -4.20 -2.71 -4.49
N LEU A 111 -3.85 -2.91 -5.75
CA LEU A 111 -2.48 -2.72 -6.22
C LEU A 111 -2.21 -1.24 -6.55
N PRO A 112 -0.97 -0.75 -6.34
CA PRO A 112 -0.54 0.54 -6.85
C PRO A 112 -0.62 0.61 -8.38
N SER A 113 -0.90 1.79 -8.91
CA SER A 113 -0.98 1.99 -10.37
C SER A 113 0.35 1.66 -11.07
N SER A 114 1.50 1.90 -10.41
CA SER A 114 2.84 1.53 -10.91
C SER A 114 2.95 0.03 -11.19
N VAL A 115 2.51 -0.80 -10.25
CA VAL A 115 2.50 -2.27 -10.35
C VAL A 115 1.54 -2.74 -11.44
N ILE A 116 0.32 -2.17 -11.49
CA ILE A 116 -0.67 -2.52 -12.50
C ILE A 116 -0.13 -2.21 -13.90
N TYR A 117 0.40 -1.01 -14.09
CA TYR A 117 0.91 -0.54 -15.36
C TYR A 117 2.10 -1.38 -15.83
N SER A 118 3.07 -1.66 -14.96
CA SER A 118 4.26 -2.43 -15.33
C SER A 118 3.91 -3.85 -15.78
N VAL A 119 2.97 -4.50 -15.09
CA VAL A 119 2.51 -5.85 -15.45
C VAL A 119 1.81 -5.85 -16.80
N TYR A 120 0.84 -4.97 -17.05
CA TYR A 120 0.13 -4.96 -18.32
C TYR A 120 1.02 -4.53 -19.50
N LYS A 121 2.03 -3.68 -19.24
CA LYS A 121 3.05 -3.32 -20.24
C LYS A 121 3.94 -4.51 -20.60
N ALA A 122 4.42 -5.26 -19.60
CA ALA A 122 5.31 -6.39 -19.81
C ALA A 122 4.59 -7.66 -20.30
N PHE A 123 3.32 -7.84 -19.92
CA PHE A 123 2.51 -9.02 -20.25
C PHE A 123 1.16 -8.64 -20.90
N PRO A 124 1.15 -8.13 -22.15
CA PRO A 124 -0.10 -7.75 -22.82
C PRO A 124 -1.10 -8.91 -22.93
N GLY A 125 -2.36 -8.62 -22.58
CA GLY A 125 -3.47 -9.59 -22.63
C GLY A 125 -3.52 -10.59 -21.46
N TRP A 126 -2.55 -10.56 -20.55
CA TRP A 126 -2.63 -11.29 -19.28
C TRP A 126 -3.48 -10.51 -18.28
N LYS A 127 -4.18 -11.20 -17.38
CA LYS A 127 -4.99 -10.60 -16.30
C LYS A 127 -4.38 -10.91 -14.94
N ILE A 128 -4.28 -9.91 -14.07
CA ILE A 128 -3.95 -10.16 -12.66
C ILE A 128 -5.19 -10.77 -11.99
N VAL A 129 -5.02 -11.92 -11.33
CA VAL A 129 -6.15 -12.68 -10.74
C VAL A 129 -6.06 -12.84 -9.22
N ASN A 130 -4.89 -12.61 -8.64
CA ASN A 130 -4.65 -12.67 -7.19
C ASN A 130 -3.33 -11.95 -6.90
N ASP A 131 -3.18 -11.45 -5.69
CA ASP A 131 -1.97 -10.84 -5.19
C ASP A 131 -1.76 -11.16 -3.70
N LYS A 132 -0.49 -11.13 -3.29
CA LYS A 132 -0.08 -11.07 -1.90
C LYS A 132 0.85 -9.88 -1.72
N TYR A 133 0.50 -8.95 -0.84
CA TYR A 133 1.38 -7.86 -0.45
C TYR A 133 2.23 -8.30 0.75
N LEU A 134 3.55 -8.07 0.63
CA LEU A 134 4.55 -8.40 1.63
C LEU A 134 5.33 -7.15 1.99
N TYR A 135 5.25 -6.79 3.26
CA TYR A 135 6.07 -5.74 3.85
C TYR A 135 6.98 -6.34 4.92
N SER A 136 8.23 -5.92 4.97
CA SER A 136 9.07 -6.21 6.13
C SER A 136 10.04 -5.09 6.42
N GLN A 137 10.14 -4.75 7.69
CA GLN A 137 11.05 -3.78 8.24
C GLN A 137 11.94 -4.45 9.28
N LYS A 138 13.22 -4.06 9.35
CA LYS A 138 14.16 -4.52 10.36
C LYS A 138 15.02 -3.35 10.82
N GLU A 139 15.10 -3.13 12.14
CA GLU A 139 15.89 -2.05 12.75
C GLU A 139 15.63 -0.66 12.14
N GLY A 140 14.37 -0.35 11.79
CA GLY A 140 14.01 0.90 11.14
C GLY A 140 14.06 0.89 9.61
N ASP A 141 14.75 -0.08 9.00
CA ASP A 141 14.93 -0.14 7.55
C ASP A 141 13.88 -1.00 6.86
N VAL A 142 13.27 -0.49 5.78
CA VAL A 142 12.36 -1.26 4.93
C VAL A 142 13.17 -2.21 4.06
N ILE A 143 13.08 -3.51 4.36
CA ILE A 143 13.81 -4.58 3.66
C ILE A 143 12.99 -5.15 2.49
N LYS A 144 11.65 -5.14 2.61
CA LYS A 144 10.76 -5.70 1.59
C LYS A 144 9.51 -4.88 1.45
N LYS A 145 9.13 -4.63 0.20
CA LYS A 145 7.86 -4.05 -0.19
C LYS A 145 7.46 -4.56 -1.57
N GLU A 146 6.83 -5.73 -1.57
CA GLU A 146 6.64 -6.54 -2.77
C GLU A 146 5.21 -7.03 -2.92
N TYR A 147 4.78 -7.16 -4.17
CA TYR A 147 3.50 -7.73 -4.58
C TYR A 147 3.79 -9.03 -5.34
N ASN A 148 3.41 -10.14 -4.72
CA ASN A 148 3.48 -11.46 -5.34
C ASN A 148 2.19 -11.71 -6.11
N LEU A 149 2.24 -11.51 -7.42
CA LEU A 149 1.09 -11.56 -8.31
C LEU A 149 0.93 -12.94 -8.94
N ARG A 150 -0.33 -13.34 -9.15
CA ARG A 150 -0.69 -14.39 -10.11
C ARG A 150 -1.33 -13.73 -11.31
N ILE A 151 -0.76 -13.95 -12.49
CA ILE A 151 -1.33 -13.50 -13.76
C ILE A 151 -1.81 -14.69 -14.57
N LYS A 152 -2.87 -14.49 -15.35
CA LYS A 152 -3.51 -15.54 -16.15
C LYS A 152 -3.76 -15.07 -17.58
N LYS A 153 -3.49 -15.96 -18.53
CA LYS A 153 -3.92 -15.83 -19.93
C LYS A 153 -4.44 -17.19 -20.38
N ASP A 154 -5.69 -17.24 -20.82
CA ASP A 154 -6.38 -18.49 -21.17
C ASP A 154 -6.33 -19.53 -20.05
N LYS A 155 -5.58 -20.62 -20.25
CA LYS A 155 -5.36 -21.70 -19.26
C LYS A 155 -4.02 -21.59 -18.52
N GLU A 156 -3.14 -20.68 -18.91
CA GLU A 156 -1.83 -20.51 -18.31
C GLU A 156 -1.87 -19.55 -17.11
N ILE A 157 -1.11 -19.88 -16.06
CA ILE A 157 -0.92 -19.04 -14.87
C ILE A 157 0.58 -18.86 -14.65
N ARG A 158 1.00 -17.61 -14.45
CA ARG A 158 2.38 -17.26 -14.07
C ARG A 158 2.40 -16.53 -12.74
N LYS A 159 3.52 -16.62 -12.05
CA LYS A 159 3.78 -15.91 -10.79
C LYS A 159 4.83 -14.85 -11.02
N LEU A 160 4.54 -13.64 -10.59
CA LEU A 160 5.46 -12.51 -10.66
C LEU A 160 5.68 -11.95 -9.26
N VAL A 161 6.87 -11.44 -8.99
CA VAL A 161 7.17 -10.59 -7.85
C VAL A 161 7.47 -9.21 -8.40
N VAL A 162 6.71 -8.22 -7.96
CA VAL A 162 6.82 -6.83 -8.41
C VAL A 162 7.01 -5.95 -7.19
N ASN A 163 8.01 -5.08 -7.18
CA ASN A 163 8.18 -4.12 -6.08
C ASN A 163 7.14 -2.97 -6.18
N ALA A 164 7.03 -2.12 -5.16
CA ALA A 164 6.08 -1.01 -5.17
C ALA A 164 6.31 0.04 -6.28
N ASN A 165 7.52 0.12 -6.85
CA ASN A 165 7.84 1.02 -7.97
C ASN A 165 7.39 0.45 -9.32
N GLY A 166 6.96 -0.81 -9.35
CA GLY A 166 6.54 -1.52 -10.55
C GLY A 166 7.65 -2.36 -11.20
N ASP A 167 8.85 -2.45 -10.62
CA ASP A 167 9.91 -3.28 -11.18
C ASP A 167 9.59 -4.77 -10.95
N ILE A 168 9.68 -5.57 -12.01
CA ILE A 168 9.50 -7.02 -11.92
C ILE A 168 10.82 -7.63 -11.42
N VAL A 169 10.83 -7.99 -10.14
CA VAL A 169 12.02 -8.52 -9.43
C VAL A 169 12.23 -10.00 -9.75
N LYS A 170 11.14 -10.74 -9.98
CA LYS A 170 11.19 -12.16 -10.34
C LYS A 170 9.97 -12.56 -11.17
N GLY A 171 10.20 -13.32 -12.23
CA GLY A 171 9.13 -13.94 -13.03
C GLY A 171 9.59 -15.28 -13.60
N ILE A 172 8.66 -16.24 -13.69
CA ILE A 172 8.80 -17.50 -14.45
C ILE A 172 7.69 -17.50 -15.50
#